data_AF-A0A3C1UDU3-F1
#
_entry.id   AF-A0A3C1UDU3-F1
#
_cell.length_a   1.000
_cell.length_b   1.000
_cell.length_c   1.000
_cell.angle_alpha   90.00
_cell.angle_beta   90.00
_cell.angle_gamma   90.00
#
_symmetry.space_group_name_H-M   'P 1'
#
loop_
_entity.id
_entity.type
_entity.pdbx_description
1 polymer ?
#
loop_
_entity_poly.entity_id
_entity_poly.type
_entity_poly.pdbx_seq_one_letter_code
_entity_poly.pdbx_strand_id
1 'polypeptide(L)'
;YTDFFPRATKQSGAWMTNFREQYLDKDGKDVRPLVTLTMNFTKPTDSKPSLLSFYEVETFTHEFGHALHSLLSKCKYVSLSGTNVYRDFVELPSQFNENFMTESEFLDSFAKHYITGEKIPQDLVQKVIASSQYGAAYACMRQLGFGYLDLAWYTIDKPFEGDPFKFEAEATKDVNMFPPVEGCLMSPQFGHIFSGGYAAGYYSYKWAEV
;
A
#
# COMPACT_ATOMS: atom_id res chain seq x y z
N TYR A 1 14.00 9.96 -2.73
CA TYR A 1 14.85 9.07 -1.89
C TYR A 1 14.26 7.68 -1.88
N THR A 2 15.08 6.67 -1.63
CA THR A 2 14.64 5.27 -1.57
C THR A 2 15.27 4.58 -0.35
N ASP A 3 14.44 3.89 0.43
CA ASP A 3 14.85 3.12 1.62
C ASP A 3 14.24 1.71 1.55
N PHE A 4 14.93 0.81 0.86
CA PHE A 4 14.35 -0.46 0.46
C PHE A 4 14.50 -1.62 1.44
N PHE A 5 15.47 -1.55 2.36
CA PHE A 5 15.88 -2.72 3.13
C PHE A 5 15.43 -2.65 4.59
N PRO A 6 14.99 -3.79 5.18
CA PRO A 6 14.58 -3.86 6.57
C PRO A 6 15.78 -3.66 7.50
N ARG A 7 15.50 -3.14 8.69
CA ARG A 7 16.45 -2.98 9.80
C ARG A 7 15.67 -2.85 11.10
N ALA A 8 16.31 -3.14 12.25
CA ALA A 8 15.66 -3.15 13.56
C ALA A 8 14.95 -1.83 13.93
N THR A 9 15.42 -0.70 13.40
CA THR A 9 14.85 0.64 13.66
C THR A 9 13.78 1.07 12.65
N LYS A 10 13.40 0.21 11.71
CA LYS A 10 12.40 0.51 10.68
C LYS A 10 11.18 -0.40 10.85
N GLN A 11 10.00 0.20 10.88
CA GLN A 11 8.74 -0.55 10.90
C GLN A 11 8.54 -1.37 9.61
N SER A 12 7.71 -2.41 9.71
CA SER A 12 7.31 -3.25 8.57
C SER A 12 6.31 -2.52 7.66
N GLY A 13 6.04 -3.08 6.48
CA GLY A 13 5.15 -2.51 5.47
C GLY A 13 5.88 -1.75 4.38
N ALA A 14 5.12 -1.01 3.58
CA ALA A 14 5.61 -0.10 2.55
C ALA A 14 4.82 1.21 2.66
N TRP A 15 5.47 2.33 2.32
CA TRP A 15 4.82 3.63 2.29
C TRP A 15 5.66 4.66 1.52
N MET A 16 4.98 5.68 1.03
CA MET A 16 5.56 6.91 0.49
C MET A 16 5.50 8.04 1.55
N THR A 17 6.48 8.95 1.56
CA THR A 17 6.42 10.16 2.42
C THR A 17 6.96 11.40 1.72
N ASN A 18 6.31 12.54 1.93
CA ASN A 18 6.76 13.86 1.52
C ASN A 18 7.61 14.47 2.65
N PHE A 19 8.91 14.70 2.39
CA PHE A 19 9.75 15.55 3.22
C PHE A 19 9.56 17.04 2.92
N ARG A 20 9.14 17.34 1.69
CA ARG A 20 8.74 18.68 1.25
C ARG A 20 7.70 18.55 0.15
N GLU A 21 6.61 19.29 0.27
CA GLU A 21 5.60 19.37 -0.76
C GLU A 21 6.05 20.20 -1.97
N GLN A 22 5.34 20.06 -3.08
CA GLN A 22 5.48 20.99 -4.20
C GLN A 22 4.67 22.27 -3.89
N TYR A 23 5.18 23.45 -4.23
CA TYR A 23 4.42 24.71 -4.09
C TYR A 23 5.04 25.84 -4.94
N LEU A 24 4.32 26.96 -5.08
CA LEU A 24 4.88 28.20 -5.60
C LEU A 24 5.37 29.07 -4.44
N ASP A 25 6.64 29.49 -4.47
CA ASP A 25 7.16 30.43 -3.48
C ASP A 25 6.58 31.85 -3.64
N LYS A 26 6.98 32.77 -2.75
CA LYS A 26 6.51 34.16 -2.75
C LYS A 26 6.80 34.92 -4.04
N ASP A 27 7.80 34.49 -4.81
CA ASP A 27 8.21 35.10 -6.08
C ASP A 27 7.59 34.37 -7.28
N GLY A 28 6.71 33.39 -7.04
CA GLY A 28 6.01 32.62 -8.05
C GLY A 28 6.83 31.45 -8.63
N LYS A 29 7.96 31.09 -8.02
CA LYS A 29 8.82 30.02 -8.52
C LYS A 29 8.34 28.65 -8.02
N ASP A 30 8.34 27.68 -8.92
CA ASP A 30 8.04 26.28 -8.59
C ASP A 30 9.13 25.66 -7.71
N VAL A 31 8.74 25.23 -6.51
CA VAL A 31 9.57 24.49 -5.57
C VAL A 31 9.22 23.02 -5.69
N ARG A 32 10.18 22.22 -6.16
CA ARG A 32 10.00 20.78 -6.39
C ARG A 32 9.83 20.01 -5.06
N PRO A 33 8.98 18.97 -5.05
CA PRO A 33 8.76 18.15 -3.87
C PRO A 33 9.97 17.28 -3.59
N LEU A 34 10.12 16.87 -2.33
CA LEU A 34 11.12 15.90 -1.88
C LEU A 34 10.37 14.71 -1.29
N VAL A 35 10.47 13.57 -1.95
CA VAL A 35 9.70 12.37 -1.60
C VAL A 35 10.62 11.20 -1.27
N THR A 36 10.13 10.27 -0.45
CA THR A 36 10.80 9.00 -0.19
C THR A 36 9.87 7.83 -0.40
N LEU A 37 10.45 6.72 -0.86
CA LEU A 37 9.81 5.41 -0.95
C LEU A 37 10.46 4.49 0.07
N THR A 38 9.65 3.95 0.97
CA THR A 38 10.11 3.01 1.98
C THR A 38 9.53 1.64 1.70
N MET A 39 10.40 0.64 1.58
CA MET A 39 10.05 -0.77 1.32
C MET A 39 10.73 -1.68 2.33
N ASN A 40 10.40 -2.96 2.38
CA ASN A 40 11.07 -3.93 3.24
C ASN A 40 11.54 -5.17 2.46
N PHE A 41 12.15 -4.96 1.30
CA PHE A 41 12.68 -6.02 0.44
C PHE A 41 13.86 -6.74 1.09
N THR A 42 13.97 -8.04 0.84
CA THR A 42 15.11 -8.84 1.30
C THR A 42 16.41 -8.22 0.79
N LYS A 43 17.33 -7.87 1.68
CA LYS A 43 18.61 -7.26 1.31
C LYS A 43 19.46 -8.28 0.53
N PRO A 44 20.12 -7.88 -0.58
CA PRO A 44 21.06 -8.76 -1.25
C PRO A 44 22.25 -9.09 -0.33
N THR A 45 22.88 -10.22 -0.58
CA THR A 45 24.15 -10.62 0.02
C THR A 45 25.24 -10.62 -1.05
N ASP A 46 26.50 -10.76 -0.65
CA ASP A 46 27.63 -10.81 -1.59
C ASP A 46 27.51 -11.94 -2.63
N SER A 47 26.75 -12.99 -2.33
CA SER A 47 26.57 -14.17 -3.19
C SER A 47 25.16 -14.32 -3.77
N LYS A 48 24.18 -13.54 -3.30
CA LYS A 48 22.78 -13.70 -3.72
C LYS A 48 22.12 -12.33 -3.95
N PRO A 49 21.52 -12.10 -5.13
CA PRO A 49 20.77 -10.88 -5.40
C PRO A 49 19.48 -10.83 -4.57
N SER A 50 18.89 -9.64 -4.49
CA SER A 50 17.51 -9.45 -4.03
C SER A 50 16.58 -9.73 -5.21
N LEU A 51 15.87 -10.87 -5.17
CA LEU A 51 14.86 -11.21 -6.16
C LEU A 51 13.50 -10.93 -5.54
N LEU A 52 12.76 -10.00 -6.14
CA LEU A 52 11.44 -9.62 -5.67
C LEU A 52 10.39 -10.60 -6.20
N SER A 53 9.45 -10.97 -5.34
CA SER A 53 8.20 -11.57 -5.78
C SER A 53 7.38 -10.60 -6.61
N PHE A 54 6.45 -11.11 -7.42
CA PHE A 54 5.54 -10.27 -8.20
C PHE A 54 4.78 -9.26 -7.32
N TYR A 55 4.29 -9.71 -6.17
CA TYR A 55 3.58 -8.86 -5.20
C TYR A 55 4.47 -7.78 -4.56
N GLU A 56 5.76 -8.04 -4.34
CA GLU A 56 6.69 -7.00 -3.87
C GLU A 56 6.92 -5.92 -4.93
N VAL A 57 6.94 -6.29 -6.21
CA VAL A 57 7.03 -5.32 -7.32
C VAL A 57 5.71 -4.56 -7.49
N GLU A 58 4.56 -5.22 -7.35
CA GLU A 58 3.25 -4.57 -7.33
C GLU A 58 3.14 -3.55 -6.18
N THR A 59 3.57 -3.93 -4.98
CA THR A 59 3.67 -3.01 -3.83
C THR A 59 4.64 -1.85 -4.13
N PHE A 60 5.77 -2.13 -4.80
CA PHE A 60 6.67 -1.06 -5.25
C PHE A 60 5.96 -0.08 -6.18
N THR A 61 5.22 -0.59 -7.18
CA THR A 61 4.47 0.25 -8.12
C THR A 61 3.35 1.03 -7.44
N HIS A 62 2.67 0.47 -6.44
CA HIS A 62 1.68 1.16 -5.63
C HIS A 62 2.28 2.43 -4.99
N GLU A 63 3.35 2.26 -4.20
CA GLU A 63 3.98 3.41 -3.53
C GLU A 63 4.62 4.38 -4.53
N PHE A 64 5.13 3.86 -5.65
CA PHE A 64 5.65 4.71 -6.72
C PHE A 64 4.55 5.56 -7.35
N GLY A 65 3.29 5.08 -7.40
CA GLY A 65 2.14 5.88 -7.80
C GLY A 65 1.89 7.06 -6.86
N HIS A 66 1.97 6.87 -5.54
CA HIS A 66 1.98 7.97 -4.57
C HIS A 66 3.13 8.95 -4.82
N ALA A 67 4.32 8.43 -5.14
CA ALA A 67 5.47 9.27 -5.48
C ALA A 67 5.24 10.10 -6.74
N LEU A 68 4.67 9.51 -7.79
CA LEU A 68 4.30 10.21 -9.02
C LEU A 68 3.24 11.28 -8.73
N HIS A 69 2.23 10.97 -7.93
CA HIS A 69 1.20 11.93 -7.52
C HIS A 69 1.83 13.21 -6.92
N SER A 70 2.84 13.04 -6.06
CA SER A 70 3.59 14.18 -5.51
C SER A 70 4.53 14.83 -6.53
N LEU A 71 5.36 14.06 -7.24
CA LEU A 71 6.38 14.56 -8.17
C LEU A 71 5.79 15.33 -9.37
N LEU A 72 4.57 14.97 -9.77
CA LEU A 72 3.83 15.60 -10.86
C LEU A 72 2.91 16.72 -10.39
N SER A 73 2.79 16.93 -9.07
CA SER A 73 1.94 17.99 -8.54
C SER A 73 2.38 19.37 -9.01
N LYS A 74 1.39 20.24 -9.24
CA LYS A 74 1.57 21.61 -9.73
C LYS A 74 0.54 22.53 -9.11
N CYS A 75 0.64 22.68 -7.81
CA CYS A 75 -0.25 23.47 -6.98
C CYS A 75 0.40 24.80 -6.56
N LYS A 76 -0.45 25.78 -6.21
CA LYS A 76 0.01 27.05 -5.64
C LYS A 76 0.30 26.91 -4.15
N TYR A 77 -0.58 26.24 -3.41
CA TYR A 77 -0.52 26.13 -1.96
C TYR A 77 -0.11 24.72 -1.53
N VAL A 78 0.78 24.65 -0.55
CA VAL A 78 1.28 23.40 0.06
C VAL A 78 0.12 22.48 0.48
N SER A 79 -0.94 23.05 1.07
CA SER A 79 -2.09 22.31 1.57
C SER A 79 -2.92 21.58 0.51
N LEU A 80 -2.68 21.84 -0.78
CA LEU A 80 -3.37 21.21 -1.91
C LEU A 80 -2.41 20.39 -2.78
N SER A 81 -1.16 20.24 -2.35
CA SER A 81 -0.09 19.67 -3.15
C SER A 81 0.04 18.16 -2.94
N GLY A 82 0.51 17.47 -3.96
CA GLY A 82 0.77 16.03 -3.95
C GLY A 82 -0.41 15.22 -3.42
N THR A 83 -0.16 14.41 -2.41
CA THR A 83 -1.13 13.50 -1.81
C THR A 83 -2.07 14.16 -0.78
N ASN A 84 -2.08 15.50 -0.68
CA ASN A 84 -3.02 16.25 0.16
C ASN A 84 -4.41 16.34 -0.50
N VAL A 85 -5.04 15.18 -0.67
CA VAL A 85 -6.37 14.97 -1.24
C VAL A 85 -7.26 14.24 -0.22
N TYR A 86 -8.53 14.01 -0.55
CA TYR A 86 -9.40 13.21 0.31
C TYR A 86 -8.84 11.79 0.47
N ARG A 87 -8.99 11.24 1.68
CA ARG A 87 -8.44 9.93 2.04
C ARG A 87 -8.98 8.81 1.15
N ASP A 88 -10.25 8.90 0.75
CA ASP A 88 -10.91 7.95 -0.16
C ASP A 88 -10.51 8.12 -1.64
N PHE A 89 -9.72 9.14 -1.98
CA PHE A 89 -9.16 9.36 -3.31
C PHE A 89 -7.65 9.10 -3.38
N VAL A 90 -6.94 9.25 -2.25
CA VAL A 90 -5.46 9.21 -2.25
C VAL A 90 -4.89 7.90 -2.79
N GLU A 91 -5.60 6.79 -2.63
CA GLU A 91 -5.19 5.46 -3.11
C GLU A 91 -5.46 5.22 -4.60
N LEU A 92 -6.24 6.08 -5.27
CA LEU A 92 -6.55 5.88 -6.69
C LEU A 92 -5.29 5.96 -7.57
N PRO A 93 -4.40 6.98 -7.44
CA PRO A 93 -3.18 7.03 -8.26
C PRO A 93 -2.20 5.88 -7.99
N SER A 94 -2.13 5.37 -6.77
CA SER A 94 -1.28 4.22 -6.42
C SER A 94 -1.82 2.94 -7.03
N GLN A 95 -3.12 2.64 -6.84
CA GLN A 95 -3.78 1.47 -7.43
C GLN A 95 -3.81 1.52 -8.96
N PHE A 96 -4.02 2.70 -9.56
CA PHE A 96 -3.92 2.86 -11.01
C PHE A 96 -2.53 2.45 -11.52
N ASN A 97 -1.47 2.78 -10.78
CA ASN A 97 -0.09 2.47 -11.16
C ASN A 97 0.26 0.98 -11.03
N GLU A 98 -0.50 0.19 -10.25
CA GLU A 98 -0.34 -1.27 -10.16
C GLU A 98 -0.70 -1.96 -11.48
N ASN A 99 -1.64 -1.40 -12.27
CA ASN A 99 -2.11 -2.02 -13.52
C ASN A 99 -0.97 -2.26 -14.54
N PHE A 100 0.10 -1.44 -14.50
CA PHE A 100 1.28 -1.61 -15.35
C PHE A 100 2.00 -2.95 -15.14
N MET A 101 1.80 -3.61 -14.00
CA MET A 101 2.38 -4.94 -13.73
C MET A 101 1.84 -6.05 -14.64
N THR A 102 0.76 -5.79 -15.37
CA THR A 102 0.20 -6.72 -16.36
C THR A 102 0.60 -6.38 -17.80
N GLU A 103 1.28 -5.24 -18.00
CA GLU A 103 1.66 -4.73 -19.32
C GLU A 103 3.04 -5.21 -19.74
N SER A 104 3.10 -5.94 -20.85
CA SER A 104 4.34 -6.54 -21.39
C SER A 104 5.43 -5.50 -21.66
N GLU A 105 5.08 -4.34 -22.23
CA GLU A 105 6.04 -3.27 -22.54
C GLU A 105 6.69 -2.71 -21.26
N PHE A 106 5.91 -2.58 -20.19
CA PHE A 106 6.41 -2.10 -18.91
C PHE A 106 7.36 -3.12 -18.28
N LEU A 107 6.93 -4.39 -18.19
CA LEU A 107 7.75 -5.46 -17.65
C LEU A 107 9.06 -5.64 -18.43
N ASP A 108 9.01 -5.58 -19.76
CA ASP A 108 10.19 -5.72 -20.63
C ASP A 108 11.28 -4.66 -20.39
N SER A 109 10.93 -3.53 -19.78
CA SER A 109 11.88 -2.47 -19.46
C SER A 109 12.84 -2.84 -18.32
N PHE A 110 12.43 -3.72 -17.39
CA PHE A 110 13.23 -4.06 -16.20
C PHE A 110 13.25 -5.55 -15.82
N ALA A 111 12.20 -6.31 -16.11
CA ALA A 111 12.01 -7.70 -15.70
C ALA A 111 12.85 -8.66 -16.57
N LYS A 112 14.10 -8.86 -16.16
CA LYS A 112 15.06 -9.74 -16.83
C LYS A 112 15.60 -10.77 -15.86
N HIS A 113 15.87 -11.97 -16.35
CA HIS A 113 16.53 -13.01 -15.58
C HIS A 113 17.91 -12.51 -15.12
N TYR A 114 18.17 -12.57 -13.81
CA TYR A 114 19.35 -11.90 -13.22
C TYR A 114 20.70 -12.45 -13.71
N ILE A 115 20.74 -13.69 -14.20
CA ILE A 115 21.93 -14.32 -14.82
C ILE A 115 21.97 -14.10 -16.34
N THR A 116 20.96 -14.59 -17.07
CA THR A 116 20.98 -14.64 -18.55
C THR A 116 20.60 -13.32 -19.21
N GLY A 117 19.94 -12.41 -18.49
CA GLY A 117 19.41 -11.16 -19.05
C GLY A 117 18.18 -11.34 -19.94
N GLU A 118 17.68 -12.57 -20.09
CA GLU A 118 16.48 -12.87 -20.87
C GLU A 118 15.25 -12.23 -20.25
N LYS A 119 14.35 -11.73 -21.09
CA LYS A 119 13.07 -11.15 -20.65
C LYS A 119 12.17 -12.23 -20.04
N ILE A 120 11.24 -11.81 -19.18
CA ILE A 120 10.17 -12.71 -18.73
C ILE A 120 9.36 -13.20 -19.93
N PRO A 121 9.18 -14.52 -20.11
CA PRO A 121 8.31 -15.05 -21.14
C PRO A 121 6.86 -14.58 -20.96
N GLN A 122 6.23 -14.14 -22.06
CA GLN A 122 4.87 -13.61 -22.01
C GLN A 122 3.84 -14.63 -21.49
N ASP A 123 4.07 -15.93 -21.70
CA ASP A 123 3.19 -16.99 -21.19
C ASP A 123 3.22 -17.07 -19.65
N LEU A 124 4.35 -16.74 -19.00
CA LEU A 124 4.43 -16.65 -17.55
C LEU A 124 3.65 -15.44 -17.02
N VAL A 125 3.75 -14.28 -17.69
CA VAL A 125 2.94 -13.09 -17.35
C VAL A 125 1.45 -13.41 -17.43
N GLN A 126 1.01 -14.08 -18.51
CA GLN A 126 -0.38 -14.49 -18.67
C GLN A 126 -0.83 -15.51 -17.61
N LYS A 127 0.04 -16.41 -17.15
CA LYS A 127 -0.26 -17.31 -16.03
C LYS A 127 -0.42 -16.53 -14.71
N VAL A 128 0.40 -15.51 -14.46
CA VAL A 128 0.23 -14.63 -13.29
C VAL A 128 -1.12 -13.94 -13.33
N ILE A 129 -1.47 -13.32 -14.47
CA ILE A 129 -2.77 -12.66 -14.68
C ILE A 129 -3.92 -13.65 -14.47
N ALA A 130 -3.87 -14.82 -15.09
CA ALA A 130 -4.91 -15.85 -14.94
C ALA A 130 -5.05 -16.32 -13.49
N SER A 131 -3.95 -16.39 -12.74
CA SER A 131 -3.94 -16.77 -11.32
C SER A 131 -4.45 -15.68 -10.38
N SER A 132 -4.53 -14.41 -10.81
CA SER A 132 -5.02 -13.29 -9.98
C SER A 132 -6.42 -13.51 -9.41
N GLN A 133 -7.25 -14.28 -10.11
CA GLN A 133 -8.61 -14.61 -9.67
C GLN A 133 -8.63 -15.64 -8.54
N TYR A 134 -7.56 -16.44 -8.41
CA TYR A 134 -7.43 -17.41 -7.34
C TYR A 134 -7.23 -16.68 -6.00
N GLY A 135 -8.16 -16.87 -5.06
CA GLY A 135 -8.12 -16.19 -3.78
C GLY A 135 -8.61 -14.74 -3.78
N ALA A 136 -9.11 -14.22 -4.91
CA ALA A 136 -9.64 -12.85 -5.00
C ALA A 136 -10.80 -12.60 -4.03
N ALA A 137 -11.70 -13.57 -3.88
CA ALA A 137 -12.77 -13.51 -2.87
C ALA A 137 -12.20 -13.43 -1.45
N TYR A 138 -11.19 -14.24 -1.13
CA TYR A 138 -10.51 -14.18 0.17
C TYR A 138 -9.86 -12.83 0.42
N ALA A 139 -9.11 -12.31 -0.55
CA ALA A 139 -8.47 -11.00 -0.44
C ALA A 139 -9.50 -9.88 -0.24
N CYS A 140 -10.61 -9.92 -0.98
CA CYS A 140 -11.70 -8.96 -0.87
C CYS A 140 -12.35 -9.00 0.52
N MET A 141 -12.75 -10.19 0.98
CA MET A 141 -13.38 -10.37 2.29
C MET A 141 -12.45 -9.96 3.44
N ARG A 142 -11.15 -10.25 3.32
CA ARG A 142 -10.13 -9.78 4.27
C ARG A 142 -10.04 -8.25 4.30
N GLN A 143 -10.04 -7.58 3.15
CA GLN A 143 -10.02 -6.11 3.09
C GLN A 143 -11.30 -5.50 3.69
N LEU A 144 -12.46 -6.09 3.42
CA LEU A 144 -13.71 -5.69 4.07
C LEU A 144 -13.64 -5.88 5.58
N GLY A 145 -13.06 -6.99 6.06
CA GLY A 145 -12.81 -7.24 7.48
C GLY A 145 -12.01 -6.13 8.16
N PHE A 146 -10.96 -5.64 7.51
CA PHE A 146 -10.19 -4.51 8.02
C PHE A 146 -11.00 -3.21 8.03
N GLY A 147 -11.78 -2.92 6.98
CA GLY A 147 -12.66 -1.75 6.94
C GLY A 147 -13.77 -1.80 8.00
N TYR A 148 -14.35 -2.99 8.23
CA TYR A 148 -15.39 -3.18 9.24
C TYR A 148 -14.83 -3.01 10.65
N LEU A 149 -13.66 -3.60 10.91
CA LEU A 149 -12.97 -3.45 12.19
C LEU A 149 -12.59 -1.99 12.48
N ASP A 150 -12.08 -1.27 11.47
CA ASP A 150 -11.80 0.16 11.57
C ASP A 150 -13.06 0.95 11.95
N LEU A 151 -14.13 0.84 11.16
CA LEU A 151 -15.37 1.56 11.44
C LEU A 151 -15.96 1.18 12.79
N ALA A 152 -15.88 -0.09 13.21
CA ALA A 152 -16.31 -0.51 14.54
C ALA A 152 -15.54 0.23 15.65
N TRP A 153 -14.20 0.29 15.57
CA TRP A 153 -13.39 1.01 16.56
C TRP A 153 -13.70 2.51 16.63
N TYR A 154 -13.96 3.15 15.50
CA TYR A 154 -14.16 4.61 15.44
C TYR A 154 -15.63 5.05 15.45
N THR A 155 -16.56 4.13 15.70
CA THR A 155 -17.98 4.44 15.93
C THR A 155 -18.43 4.18 17.37
N ILE A 156 -17.51 3.77 18.27
CA ILE A 156 -17.80 3.64 19.70
C ILE A 156 -18.13 5.03 20.30
N ASP A 157 -19.17 5.08 21.13
CA ASP A 157 -19.67 6.31 21.75
C ASP A 157 -19.07 6.57 23.14
N LYS A 158 -18.47 5.55 23.74
CA LYS A 158 -17.91 5.55 25.09
C LYS A 158 -16.52 4.91 25.11
N PRO A 159 -15.68 5.23 26.10
CA PRO A 159 -14.42 4.54 26.31
C PRO A 159 -14.60 3.01 26.33
N PHE A 160 -13.77 2.30 25.58
CA PHE A 160 -13.83 0.85 25.49
C PHE A 160 -13.31 0.21 26.79
N GLU A 161 -14.17 -0.55 27.48
CA GLU A 161 -13.84 -1.30 28.71
C GLU A 161 -13.97 -2.83 28.50
N GLY A 162 -14.18 -3.27 27.25
CA GLY A 162 -14.48 -4.65 26.91
C GLY A 162 -13.28 -5.53 26.61
N ASP A 163 -13.58 -6.74 26.12
CA ASP A 163 -12.59 -7.70 25.61
C ASP A 163 -12.36 -7.45 24.10
N PRO A 164 -11.14 -7.04 23.68
CA PRO A 164 -10.84 -6.75 22.28
C PRO A 164 -11.02 -7.97 21.37
N PHE A 165 -10.85 -9.19 21.88
CA PHE A 165 -11.06 -10.41 21.09
C PHE A 165 -12.51 -10.59 20.69
N LYS A 166 -13.43 -10.42 21.65
CA LYS A 166 -14.87 -10.47 21.38
C LYS A 166 -15.31 -9.33 20.48
N PHE A 167 -14.73 -8.15 20.68
CA PHE A 167 -15.01 -6.98 19.86
C PHE A 167 -14.62 -7.21 18.40
N GLU A 168 -13.39 -7.67 18.11
CA GLU A 168 -12.94 -7.98 16.76
C GLU A 168 -13.78 -9.07 16.09
N ALA A 169 -14.09 -10.14 16.82
CA ALA A 169 -14.89 -11.24 16.31
C ALA A 169 -16.30 -10.78 15.91
N GLU A 170 -16.94 -9.94 16.73
CA GLU A 170 -18.26 -9.39 16.42
C GLU A 170 -18.20 -8.39 15.26
N ALA A 171 -17.22 -7.49 15.26
CA ALA A 171 -17.05 -6.46 14.22
C ALA A 171 -16.84 -7.06 12.84
N THR A 172 -16.21 -8.23 12.75
CA THR A 172 -15.86 -8.88 11.48
C THR A 172 -16.73 -10.09 11.13
N LYS A 173 -17.77 -10.38 11.92
CA LYS A 173 -18.57 -11.63 11.79
C LYS A 173 -19.14 -11.90 10.40
N ASP A 174 -19.56 -10.85 9.70
CA ASP A 174 -20.23 -10.96 8.39
C ASP A 174 -19.23 -11.17 7.25
N VAL A 175 -17.94 -10.95 7.51
CA VAL A 175 -16.86 -11.03 6.52
C VAL A 175 -15.78 -12.05 6.89
N ASN A 176 -15.94 -12.72 8.03
CA ASN A 176 -15.01 -13.74 8.46
C ASN A 176 -15.21 -15.04 7.67
N MET A 177 -14.12 -15.62 7.19
CA MET A 177 -14.13 -16.85 6.38
C MET A 177 -13.60 -18.07 7.11
N PHE A 178 -12.91 -17.87 8.23
CA PHE A 178 -12.24 -18.94 8.97
C PHE A 178 -12.55 -18.85 10.46
N PRO A 179 -12.55 -19.99 11.17
CA PRO A 179 -12.66 -19.96 12.62
C PRO A 179 -11.57 -19.07 13.25
N PRO A 180 -11.90 -18.32 14.31
CA PRO A 180 -10.90 -17.51 15.00
C PRO A 180 -9.83 -18.41 15.62
N VAL A 181 -8.58 -17.94 15.60
CA VAL A 181 -7.46 -18.59 16.28
C VAL A 181 -7.27 -17.91 17.62
N GLU A 182 -7.30 -18.70 18.70
CA GLU A 182 -7.15 -18.18 20.06
C GLU A 182 -5.83 -17.42 20.22
N GLY A 183 -5.89 -16.22 20.81
CA GLY A 183 -4.73 -15.35 20.99
C GLY A 183 -4.32 -14.54 19.75
N CYS A 184 -4.96 -14.72 18.59
CA CYS A 184 -4.73 -13.88 17.43
C CYS A 184 -5.67 -12.66 17.44
N LEU A 185 -5.06 -11.47 17.45
CA LEU A 185 -5.77 -10.19 17.39
C LEU A 185 -5.16 -9.31 16.30
N MET A 186 -6.01 -8.66 15.52
CA MET A 186 -5.60 -7.72 14.48
C MET A 186 -5.40 -6.31 15.03
N SER A 187 -6.25 -5.83 15.93
CA SER A 187 -6.24 -4.43 16.36
C SER A 187 -4.90 -3.96 16.92
N PRO A 188 -4.19 -4.72 17.80
CA PRO A 188 -2.90 -4.30 18.34
C PRO A 188 -1.79 -4.12 17.30
N GLN A 189 -1.94 -4.75 16.12
CA GLN A 189 -1.00 -4.65 14.99
C GLN A 189 -1.56 -3.81 13.84
N PHE A 190 -2.75 -3.20 13.99
CA PHE A 190 -3.42 -2.46 12.93
C PHE A 190 -2.90 -1.01 12.83
N GLY A 191 -1.63 -0.87 12.46
CA GLY A 191 -0.93 0.41 12.44
C GLY A 191 -1.61 1.51 11.61
N HIS A 192 -2.30 1.14 10.52
CA HIS A 192 -3.01 2.08 9.64
C HIS A 192 -3.97 3.00 10.41
N ILE A 193 -4.80 2.42 11.27
CA ILE A 193 -5.89 3.15 11.92
C ILE A 193 -5.41 3.79 13.23
N PHE A 194 -4.55 3.11 14.00
CA PHE A 194 -4.07 3.61 15.28
C PHE A 194 -2.90 4.61 15.20
N SER A 195 -2.06 4.51 14.16
CA SER A 195 -0.84 5.35 14.02
C SER A 195 -0.62 5.93 12.63
N GLY A 196 -1.29 5.40 11.60
CA GLY A 196 -1.03 5.70 10.18
C GLY A 196 -1.93 6.76 9.56
N GLY A 197 -2.92 7.29 10.29
CA GLY A 197 -3.81 8.34 9.79
C GLY A 197 -4.96 7.85 8.90
N TYR A 198 -5.29 6.56 8.97
CA TYR A 198 -6.44 5.93 8.28
C TYR A 198 -7.60 5.61 9.24
N ALA A 199 -7.61 6.19 10.44
CA ALA A 199 -8.72 6.06 11.38
C ALA A 199 -10.06 6.43 10.73
N ALA A 200 -11.05 5.55 10.82
CA ALA A 200 -12.35 5.68 10.16
C ALA A 200 -12.24 5.91 8.63
N GLY A 201 -11.18 5.38 8.02
CA GLY A 201 -10.80 5.66 6.64
C GLY A 201 -10.20 4.47 5.92
N TYR A 202 -10.06 3.30 6.55
CA TYR A 202 -9.47 2.12 5.90
C TYR A 202 -10.32 1.62 4.73
N TYR A 203 -11.60 1.96 4.69
CA TYR A 203 -12.47 1.71 3.53
C TYR A 203 -11.95 2.38 2.24
N SER A 204 -11.05 3.37 2.33
CA SER A 204 -10.48 4.09 1.20
C SER A 204 -9.87 3.18 0.14
N TYR A 205 -9.22 2.08 0.55
CA TYR A 205 -8.64 1.12 -0.39
C TYR A 205 -9.68 0.48 -1.30
N LYS A 206 -10.84 0.09 -0.75
CA LYS A 206 -11.93 -0.50 -1.54
C LYS A 206 -12.74 0.54 -2.30
N TRP A 207 -12.84 1.75 -1.76
CA TRP A 207 -13.52 2.85 -2.44
C TRP A 207 -12.75 3.31 -3.67
N ALA A 208 -11.43 3.44 -3.57
CA ALA A 208 -10.56 3.88 -4.66
C ALA A 208 -10.38 2.83 -5.77
N GLU A 209 -10.63 1.55 -5.48
CA GLU A 209 -10.50 0.44 -6.43
C GLU A 209 -11.64 0.42 -7.47
N VAL A 210 -12.77 1.09 -7.21
CA VAL A 210 -13.98 1.13 -8.07
C VAL A 210 -13.82 2.15 -9.20
#